data_AF-U9SSX7-F1
#
_entry.id   AF-U9SSX7-F1
#
_cell.length_a   1.000
_cell.length_b   1.000
_cell.length_c   1.000
_cell.angle_alpha   90.00
_cell.angle_beta   90.00
_cell.angle_gamma   90.00
#
_symmetry.space_group_name_H-M   'P 1'
#
loop_
_entity.id
_entity.type
_entity.pdbx_description
1 polymer ?
#
loop_
_entity_poly.entity_id
_entity_poly.type
_entity_poly.pdbx_seq_one_letter_code
_entity_poly.pdbx_strand_id
1 'polypeptide(L)'
;MDETAITPWKKEKLDQFNLAQIAEKLFCDCGWPYNLIIPRGSKKGSTFKLFVYVSDGTNDLVRTDTQCGSTLLCGGEKWTDKVPDIKPFGYPFDRPFKDGSFYKTFQGMKNVAHTDITIKWVEDFPEV
;
A
#
# COMPACT_ATOMS: atom_id res chain seq x y z
N MET A 1 -8.06 -1.36 16.73
CA MET A 1 -8.96 -2.14 15.85
C MET A 1 -10.35 -1.59 16.06
N ASP A 2 -11.03 -1.22 14.98
CA ASP A 2 -12.43 -0.79 15.05
C ASP A 2 -13.31 -2.02 15.32
N GLU A 3 -13.98 -2.07 16.47
CA GLU A 3 -14.82 -3.20 16.87
C GLU A 3 -16.09 -3.32 16.03
N THR A 4 -16.46 -2.30 15.26
CA THR A 4 -17.69 -2.30 14.45
C THR A 4 -17.60 -3.18 13.19
N ALA A 5 -16.40 -3.57 12.78
CA ALA A 5 -16.18 -4.48 11.65
C ALA A 5 -16.30 -5.97 12.03
N ILE A 6 -16.41 -6.29 13.33
CA ILE A 6 -16.45 -7.67 13.84
C ILE A 6 -17.89 -8.04 14.15
N THR A 7 -18.43 -9.04 13.45
CA THR A 7 -19.77 -9.55 13.77
C THR A 7 -19.80 -10.12 15.20
N PRO A 8 -20.93 -10.06 15.92
CA PRO A 8 -21.03 -10.57 17.30
C PRO A 8 -20.54 -12.02 17.45
N TRP A 9 -20.80 -12.87 16.45
CA TRP A 9 -20.34 -14.26 16.39
C TRP A 9 -18.83 -14.43 16.19
N LYS A 10 -18.17 -13.50 15.49
CA LYS A 10 -16.70 -13.46 15.40
C LYS A 10 -16.10 -13.02 16.74
N LYS A 11 -16.74 -12.09 17.47
CA LYS A 11 -16.25 -11.55 18.75
C LYS A 11 -16.15 -12.62 19.84
N GLU A 12 -17.21 -13.40 20.06
CA GLU A 12 -17.21 -14.48 21.07
C GLU A 12 -16.12 -15.54 20.82
N LYS A 13 -15.82 -15.82 19.54
CA LYS A 13 -14.72 -16.72 19.16
C LYS A 13 -13.33 -16.12 19.36
N LEU A 14 -13.20 -14.81 19.47
CA LEU A 14 -11.93 -14.12 19.62
C LEU A 14 -11.54 -13.91 21.09
N ASP A 15 -12.51 -13.88 22.00
CA ASP A 15 -12.30 -13.66 23.45
C ASP A 15 -11.40 -14.73 24.12
N GLN A 16 -11.23 -15.89 23.48
CA GLN A 16 -10.33 -16.97 23.92
C GLN A 16 -8.85 -16.78 23.54
N PHE A 17 -8.54 -15.75 22.75
CA PHE A 17 -7.20 -15.50 22.22
C PHE A 17 -6.59 -14.23 22.81
N ASN A 18 -5.26 -14.18 22.87
CA ASN A 18 -4.57 -12.93 23.18
C ASN A 18 -4.54 -11.98 21.97
N LEU A 19 -4.13 -10.73 22.18
CA LEU A 19 -4.12 -9.70 21.13
C LEU A 19 -3.29 -10.08 19.89
N ALA A 20 -2.13 -10.73 20.08
CA ALA A 20 -1.29 -11.14 18.95
C ALA A 20 -1.99 -12.22 18.11
N GLN A 21 -2.59 -13.21 18.76
CA GLN A 21 -3.36 -14.26 18.11
C GLN A 21 -4.61 -13.72 17.39
N ILE A 22 -5.29 -12.73 17.98
CA ILE A 22 -6.41 -12.04 17.33
C ILE A 22 -5.94 -11.31 16.07
N ALA A 23 -4.83 -10.57 16.16
CA ALA A 23 -4.25 -9.85 15.03
C ALA A 23 -3.89 -10.80 13.87
N GLU A 24 -3.23 -11.93 14.17
CA GLU A 24 -2.89 -12.95 13.17
C GLU A 24 -4.14 -13.53 12.50
N LYS A 25 -5.19 -13.83 13.27
CA LYS A 25 -6.45 -14.38 12.73
C LYS A 25 -7.24 -13.39 11.87
N LEU A 26 -7.12 -12.10 12.14
CA LEU A 26 -7.81 -11.03 11.42
C LEU A 26 -6.93 -10.36 10.37
N PHE A 27 -5.70 -10.84 10.16
CA PHE A 27 -4.72 -10.16 9.31
C PHE A 27 -5.24 -9.94 7.88
N CYS A 28 -5.95 -10.92 7.31
CA CYS A 28 -6.52 -10.80 5.97
C CYS A 28 -7.59 -9.70 5.83
N ASP A 29 -8.20 -9.28 6.94
CA ASP A 29 -9.17 -8.17 6.95
C ASP A 29 -8.44 -6.81 6.92
N CYS A 30 -7.12 -6.77 7.16
CA CYS A 30 -6.30 -5.57 7.03
C CYS A 30 -5.88 -5.33 5.58
N GLY A 31 -6.21 -4.15 5.08
CA GLY A 31 -5.75 -3.68 3.78
C GLY A 31 -6.43 -2.38 3.38
N TRP A 32 -5.92 -1.76 2.32
CA TRP A 32 -6.62 -0.65 1.70
C TRP A 32 -7.74 -1.19 0.80
N PRO A 33 -8.97 -0.66 0.89
CA PRO A 33 -10.04 -1.08 0.00
C PRO A 33 -9.67 -0.84 -1.46
N TYR A 34 -9.84 -1.85 -2.32
CA TYR A 34 -9.45 -1.77 -3.73
C TYR A 34 -10.14 -0.62 -4.48
N ASN A 35 -11.40 -0.35 -4.16
CA ASN A 35 -12.19 0.75 -4.73
C ASN A 35 -11.74 2.14 -4.26
N LEU A 36 -10.75 2.25 -3.38
CA LEU A 36 -10.20 3.51 -2.87
C LEU A 36 -8.72 3.72 -3.25
N ILE A 37 -8.10 2.84 -4.05
CA ILE A 37 -6.67 2.94 -4.40
C ILE A 37 -6.36 4.22 -5.20
N ILE A 38 -7.31 4.67 -6.01
CA ILE A 38 -7.15 5.84 -6.86
C ILE A 38 -7.93 7.01 -6.24
N PRO A 39 -7.34 8.22 -6.14
CA PRO A 39 -8.09 9.40 -5.70
C PRO A 39 -9.32 9.63 -6.58
N ARG A 40 -10.41 10.13 -5.99
CA ARG A 40 -11.69 10.36 -6.70
C ARG A 40 -11.54 11.20 -7.99
N GLY A 41 -10.60 12.14 -8.03
CA GLY A 41 -10.46 13.09 -9.15
C GLY A 41 -11.60 14.10 -9.21
N SER A 42 -11.83 14.69 -10.38
CA SER A 42 -12.89 15.69 -10.60
C SER A 42 -13.61 15.44 -11.93
N LYS A 43 -14.82 16.01 -12.11
CA LYS A 43 -15.56 15.91 -13.39
C LYS A 43 -14.78 16.50 -14.57
N LYS A 44 -13.95 17.53 -14.32
CA LYS A 44 -13.09 18.17 -15.32
C LYS A 44 -11.80 17.40 -15.59
N GLY A 45 -11.49 16.39 -14.78
CA GLY A 45 -10.18 15.73 -14.74
C GLY A 45 -9.26 16.42 -13.75
N SER A 46 -8.55 15.62 -12.97
CA SER A 46 -7.49 16.06 -12.07
C SER A 46 -6.17 15.47 -12.57
N THR A 47 -5.16 16.32 -12.76
CA THR A 47 -3.84 15.89 -13.22
C THR A 47 -3.00 15.38 -12.06
N PHE A 48 -2.42 14.20 -12.24
CA PHE A 48 -1.48 13.59 -11.32
C PHE A 48 -0.22 13.17 -12.07
N LYS A 49 0.85 12.93 -11.33
CA LYS A 49 2.07 12.33 -11.86
C LYS A 49 2.14 10.89 -11.42
N LEU A 50 2.11 9.96 -12.38
CA LEU A 50 2.39 8.55 -12.12
C LEU A 50 3.90 8.37 -12.13
N PHE A 51 4.45 7.86 -11.02
CA PHE A 51 5.86 7.49 -10.92
C PHE A 51 6.00 5.97 -10.85
N VAL A 52 7.05 5.46 -11.49
CA VAL A 52 7.53 4.10 -11.34
C VAL A 52 9.01 4.15 -11.05
N TYR A 53 9.43 3.49 -9.97
CA TYR A 53 10.83 3.28 -9.62
C TYR A 53 11.08 1.77 -9.59
N VAL A 54 12.15 1.33 -10.25
CA VAL A 54 12.54 -0.08 -10.28
C VAL A 54 13.82 -0.24 -9.47
N SER A 55 13.73 -0.95 -8.36
CA SER A 55 14.89 -1.34 -7.55
C SER A 55 15.33 -2.77 -7.84
N ASP A 56 16.50 -3.14 -7.36
CA ASP A 56 17.01 -4.51 -7.49
C ASP A 56 16.41 -5.39 -6.37
N GLY A 57 15.38 -6.15 -6.73
CA GLY A 57 14.68 -7.05 -5.82
C GLY A 57 15.58 -8.11 -5.16
N THR A 58 16.73 -8.46 -5.76
CA THR A 58 17.65 -9.43 -5.12
C THR A 58 18.32 -8.88 -3.88
N ASN A 59 18.47 -7.55 -3.81
CA ASN A 59 19.00 -6.84 -2.66
C ASN A 59 17.91 -6.38 -1.70
N ASP A 60 16.66 -6.29 -2.16
CA ASP A 60 15.57 -5.68 -1.41
C ASP A 60 14.67 -6.70 -0.69
N LEU A 61 14.52 -7.90 -1.27
CA LEU A 61 13.58 -8.92 -0.81
C LEU A 61 13.92 -9.44 0.59
N VAL A 62 12.96 -9.34 1.50
CA VAL A 62 12.91 -10.17 2.71
C VAL A 62 11.88 -11.26 2.47
N ARG A 63 12.31 -12.53 2.52
CA ARG A 63 11.37 -13.65 2.34
C ARG A 63 10.35 -13.68 3.48
N THR A 64 9.09 -13.72 3.11
CA THR A 64 7.94 -13.91 4.01
C THR A 64 6.95 -14.85 3.36
N ASP A 65 6.22 -15.60 4.19
CA ASP A 65 5.16 -16.51 3.76
C ASP A 65 3.80 -15.89 4.14
N THR A 66 3.40 -14.85 3.41
CA THR A 66 2.11 -14.16 3.63
C THR A 66 1.07 -14.66 2.63
N GLN A 67 -0.12 -15.01 3.11
CA GLN A 67 -1.19 -15.60 2.28
C GLN A 67 -2.21 -14.57 1.78
N CYS A 68 -2.29 -13.40 2.42
CA CYS A 68 -3.33 -12.39 2.19
C CYS A 68 -2.91 -11.01 2.70
N GLY A 69 -3.76 -10.00 2.54
CA GLY A 69 -3.58 -8.67 3.14
C GLY A 69 -2.61 -7.75 2.39
N SER A 70 -2.54 -6.49 2.82
CA SER A 70 -1.62 -5.50 2.26
C SER A 70 -0.33 -5.43 3.07
N THR A 71 0.73 -6.10 2.62
CA THR A 71 2.03 -6.08 3.34
C THR A 71 2.61 -4.67 3.50
N LEU A 72 2.33 -3.77 2.54
CA LEU A 72 2.75 -2.37 2.59
C LEU A 72 2.11 -1.59 3.74
N LEU A 73 0.84 -1.86 4.06
CA LEU A 73 0.07 -1.07 5.03
C LEU A 73 -0.17 -1.81 6.35
N CYS A 74 -0.08 -3.14 6.34
CA CYS A 74 -0.40 -4.01 7.47
C CYS A 74 0.84 -4.72 8.03
N GLY A 75 1.96 -4.75 7.30
CA GLY A 75 3.18 -5.43 7.73
C GLY A 75 3.17 -6.93 7.44
N GLY A 76 3.79 -7.71 8.33
CA GLY A 76 3.83 -9.17 8.25
C GLY A 76 2.58 -9.82 8.87
N GLU A 77 2.20 -10.99 8.36
CA GLU A 77 1.00 -11.73 8.80
C GLU A 77 1.11 -12.15 10.27
N LYS A 78 2.28 -12.69 10.65
CA LYS A 78 2.59 -12.96 12.04
C LYS A 78 3.26 -11.77 12.68
N TRP A 79 3.06 -11.61 13.98
CA TRP A 79 3.73 -10.54 14.74
C TRP A 79 5.27 -10.65 14.71
N THR A 80 5.79 -11.84 14.43
CA THR A 80 7.23 -12.11 14.30
C THR A 80 7.75 -11.99 12.86
N ASP A 81 6.87 -11.84 11.88
CA ASP A 81 7.27 -11.73 10.48
C ASP A 81 7.86 -10.36 10.19
N LYS A 82 8.81 -10.34 9.26
CA LYS A 82 9.40 -9.11 8.76
C LYS A 82 8.59 -8.60 7.57
N VAL A 83 8.62 -7.27 7.39
CA VAL A 83 8.11 -6.63 6.16
C VAL A 83 8.95 -7.16 4.97
N PRO A 84 8.31 -7.51 3.83
CA PRO A 84 8.99 -8.20 2.71
C PRO A 84 9.98 -7.34 1.90
N ASP A 85 10.32 -6.15 2.38
CA ASP A 85 11.25 -5.21 1.75
C ASP A 85 12.14 -4.57 2.82
N ILE A 86 13.46 -4.56 2.62
CA ILE A 86 14.40 -3.90 3.53
C ILE A 86 14.41 -2.37 3.38
N LYS A 87 13.88 -1.85 2.27
CA LYS A 87 13.84 -0.41 2.01
C LYS A 87 12.90 0.28 3.00
N PRO A 88 13.21 1.53 3.38
CA PRO A 88 12.33 2.30 4.25
C PRO A 88 10.96 2.51 3.58
N PHE A 89 9.90 2.52 4.37
CA PHE A 89 8.57 2.80 3.86
C PHE A 89 8.53 4.15 3.13
N GLY A 90 7.99 4.12 1.90
CA GLY A 90 7.93 5.29 1.03
C GLY A 90 9.14 5.47 0.11
N TYR A 91 10.17 4.62 0.20
CA TYR A 91 11.32 4.66 -0.71
C TYR A 91 10.90 4.66 -2.19
N PRO A 92 11.52 5.47 -3.07
CA PRO A 92 12.59 6.45 -2.82
C PRO A 92 12.09 7.85 -2.41
N PHE A 93 10.80 8.01 -2.14
CA PHE A 93 10.13 9.28 -1.86
C PHE A 93 10.05 9.60 -0.36
N ASP A 94 10.62 8.75 0.49
CA ASP A 94 10.78 8.97 1.94
C ASP A 94 11.72 10.15 2.26
N ARG A 95 12.46 10.63 1.26
CA ARG A 95 13.47 11.68 1.39
C ARG A 95 13.08 12.93 0.62
N PRO A 96 13.51 14.12 1.08
CA PRO A 96 13.32 15.36 0.34
C PRO A 96 13.95 15.30 -1.06
N PHE A 97 13.27 15.87 -2.04
CA PHE A 97 13.83 16.02 -3.38
C PHE A 97 15.02 16.98 -3.40
N LYS A 98 16.03 16.65 -4.20
CA LYS A 98 17.18 17.52 -4.48
C LYS A 98 16.70 18.86 -5.02
N ASP A 99 17.02 19.93 -4.30
CA ASP A 99 16.54 21.30 -4.55
C ASP A 99 15.02 21.40 -4.74
N GLY A 100 14.24 20.56 -4.04
CA GLY A 100 12.79 20.52 -4.18
C GLY A 100 12.27 20.02 -5.53
N SER A 101 13.11 19.38 -6.35
CA SER A 101 12.77 18.95 -7.70
C SER A 101 12.98 17.46 -7.91
N PHE A 102 11.91 16.73 -8.23
CA PHE A 102 12.03 15.33 -8.62
C PHE A 102 12.85 15.17 -9.91
N TYR A 103 12.79 16.13 -10.85
CA TYR A 103 13.61 16.10 -12.07
C TYR A 103 15.11 16.09 -11.75
N LYS A 104 15.54 16.94 -10.80
CA LYS A 104 16.94 16.96 -10.34
C LYS A 104 17.30 15.74 -9.51
N THR A 105 16.34 15.22 -8.73
CA THR A 105 16.53 14.03 -7.88
C THR A 105 16.82 12.79 -8.72
N PHE A 106 16.07 12.61 -9.81
CA PHE A 106 16.16 11.43 -10.68
C PHE A 106 16.97 11.65 -11.95
N GLN A 107 17.69 12.78 -12.04
CA GLN A 107 18.47 13.14 -13.23
C GLN A 107 19.52 12.06 -13.54
N GLY A 108 19.47 11.50 -14.74
CA GLY A 108 20.42 10.48 -15.20
C GLY A 108 20.12 9.06 -14.71
N MET A 109 19.11 8.87 -13.86
CA MET A 109 18.67 7.54 -13.45
C MET A 109 17.87 6.88 -14.59
N LYS A 110 18.17 5.61 -14.88
CA LYS A 110 17.50 4.83 -15.94
C LYS A 110 16.38 3.92 -15.42
N ASN A 111 16.27 3.79 -14.10
CA ASN A 111 15.33 2.94 -13.40
C ASN A 111 14.17 3.71 -12.77
N VAL A 112 13.95 4.96 -13.20
CA VAL A 112 12.83 5.79 -12.78
C VAL A 112 12.14 6.34 -14.01
N ALA A 113 10.82 6.22 -14.06
CA ALA A 113 9.99 6.80 -15.10
C ALA A 113 8.81 7.54 -14.47
N HIS A 114 8.35 8.59 -15.13
CA HIS A 114 7.11 9.24 -14.75
C HIS A 114 6.33 9.72 -15.97
N THR A 115 5.01 9.77 -15.84
CA THR A 115 4.12 10.36 -16.84
C THR A 115 3.03 11.15 -16.16
N ASP A 116 2.52 12.18 -16.83
CA ASP A 116 1.31 12.85 -16.39
C ASP A 116 0.11 11.97 -16.76
N ILE A 117 -0.82 11.85 -15.84
CA ILE A 117 -2.09 11.14 -16.02
C ILE A 117 -3.24 12.06 -15.60
N THR A 118 -4.42 11.80 -16.13
CA THR A 118 -5.64 12.52 -15.73
C THR A 118 -6.65 11.54 -15.17
N ILE A 119 -7.05 11.76 -13.93
CA ILE A 119 -8.12 10.99 -13.29
C ILE A 119 -9.40 11.81 -13.38
N LYS A 120 -10.40 11.26 -14.09
CA LYS A 120 -11.70 11.88 -14.27
C LYS A 120 -12.75 11.14 -13.46
N TRP A 121 -13.49 11.88 -12.65
CA TRP A 121 -14.67 11.34 -11.98
C TRP A 121 -15.83 11.26 -12.98
N VAL A 122 -16.44 10.09 -13.08
CA VAL A 122 -17.63 9.80 -13.90
C VAL A 122 -18.76 9.32 -13.00
N GLU A 123 -20.00 9.61 -13.39
CA GLU A 123 -21.19 9.12 -12.66
C GLU A 123 -21.44 7.65 -12.97
N ASP A 124 -21.45 7.32 -14.26
CA ASP A 124 -21.49 5.94 -14.75
C ASP A 124 -20.11 5.58 -15.31
N PHE A 125 -19.51 4.53 -14.77
CA PHE A 125 -18.31 3.94 -15.34
C PHE A 125 -18.75 2.95 -16.43
N PRO A 126 -18.45 3.18 -17.71
CA PRO A 126 -18.70 2.17 -18.72
C PRO A 126 -17.76 0.99 -18.41
N GLU A 127 -18.33 -0.13 -17.97
CA GLU A 127 -17.58 -1.39 -17.90
C GLU A 127 -17.04 -1.70 -19.30
N VAL A 128 -15.75 -2.00 -19.39
CA VAL A 128 -15.08 -2.41 -20.64
C VAL A 128 -15.16 -3.92 -20.78
#